data_AF-A0A352V0R2-F1
#
_entry.id   AF-A0A352V0R2-F1
#
_cell.length_a   1.000
_cell.length_b   1.000
_cell.length_c   1.000
_cell.angle_alpha   90.00
_cell.angle_beta   90.00
_cell.angle_gamma   90.00
#
_symmetry.space_group_name_H-M   'P 1'
#
loop_
_entity.id
_entity.type
_entity.pdbx_description
1 polymer ?
#
loop_
_entity_poly.entity_id
_entity_poly.type
_entity_poly.pdbx_seq_one_letter_code
_entity_poly.pdbx_strand_id
1 'polypeptide(L)'
;ISGCINACGHHHVGHIGILGLDRAGVENYQITLGGDGTETAVVGERAGPGFAYDEIVPAIERIVGAYLEHREAPEETFLEAYRRLGLAPFKAALYPSEGKKDAA
;
A
#
# COMPACT_ATOMS: atom_id res chain seq x y z
N ILE A 1 8.62 3.36 6.29
CA ILE A 1 9.18 2.05 5.85
C ILE A 1 9.88 1.38 7.03
N SER A 2 9.74 0.07 7.19
CA SER A 2 10.54 -0.74 8.13
C SER A 2 11.32 -1.79 7.34
N GLY A 3 12.59 -1.97 7.65
CA GLY A 3 13.43 -3.00 7.00
C GLY A 3 13.15 -4.42 7.48
N CYS A 4 12.42 -4.60 8.58
CA CYS A 4 12.04 -5.90 9.12
C CYS A 4 10.72 -5.82 9.92
N ILE A 5 10.25 -6.98 10.38
CA ILE A 5 8.98 -7.15 11.10
C ILE A 5 8.88 -6.38 12.42
N ASN A 6 10.01 -5.94 12.99
CA ASN A 6 10.04 -5.22 14.27
C ASN A 6 9.39 -3.82 14.21
N ALA A 7 9.04 -3.35 13.00
CA ALA A 7 8.23 -2.14 12.81
C ALA A 7 8.82 -0.84 13.39
N CYS A 8 10.15 -0.69 13.45
CA CYS A 8 10.80 0.53 13.95
C CYS A 8 10.40 1.80 13.18
N GLY A 9 10.01 1.67 11.91
CA GLY A 9 9.48 2.76 11.10
C GLY A 9 7.96 2.81 11.05
N HIS A 10 7.29 2.19 12.03
CA HIS A 10 5.84 2.18 12.25
C HIS A 10 5.00 1.87 11.00
N HIS A 11 5.46 0.92 10.18
CA HIS A 11 4.82 0.62 8.89
C HIS A 11 3.35 0.16 9.04
N HIS A 12 2.99 -0.47 10.16
CA HIS A 12 1.61 -0.90 10.43
C HIS A 12 0.61 0.26 10.53
N VAL A 13 1.05 1.45 10.94
CA VAL A 13 0.19 2.63 11.12
C VAL A 13 0.49 3.73 10.11
N GLY A 14 1.36 3.46 9.13
CA GLY A 14 1.56 4.34 8.00
C GLY A 14 0.38 4.27 7.04
N HIS A 15 -0.05 5.42 6.51
CA HIS A 15 -1.09 5.48 5.48
C HIS A 15 -0.73 4.57 4.28
N ILE A 16 0.56 4.59 3.90
CA ILE A 16 1.20 3.62 3.01
C ILE A 16 2.38 3.01 3.78
N GLY A 17 2.15 1.84 4.36
CA GLY A 17 3.15 1.06 5.08
C GLY A 17 3.97 0.19 4.14
N ILE A 18 5.28 0.11 4.40
CA ILE A 18 6.21 -0.76 3.66
C ILE A 18 7.00 -1.59 4.67
N LEU A 19 6.91 -2.91 4.54
CA LEU A 19 7.64 -3.91 5.31
C LEU A 19 8.62 -4.64 4.41
N GLY A 20 9.92 -4.48 4.67
CA GLY A 20 10.97 -5.32 4.10
C GLY A 20 10.99 -6.69 4.77
N LEU A 21 11.10 -7.74 3.96
CA LEU A 21 11.26 -9.13 4.37
C LEU A 21 12.45 -9.71 3.61
N ASP A 22 13.36 -10.37 4.31
CA ASP A 22 14.34 -11.26 3.68
C ASP A 22 13.84 -12.68 3.79
N ARG A 23 13.79 -13.39 2.65
CA ARG A 23 13.57 -14.82 2.63
C ARG A 23 14.66 -15.50 1.82
N ALA A 24 15.55 -16.20 2.51
CA ALA A 24 16.66 -16.93 1.91
C ALA A 24 17.57 -16.04 1.04
N GLY A 25 17.84 -14.80 1.50
CA GLY A 25 18.68 -13.85 0.78
C GLY A 25 17.98 -13.11 -0.35
N VAL A 26 16.67 -13.28 -0.51
CA VAL A 26 15.85 -12.53 -1.47
C VAL A 26 15.00 -11.53 -0.69
N GLU A 27 15.22 -10.24 -0.97
CA GLU A 27 14.43 -9.16 -0.42
C GLU A 27 13.07 -9.05 -1.10
N ASN A 28 12.02 -8.93 -0.31
CA ASN A 28 10.65 -8.74 -0.74
C ASN A 28 9.96 -7.69 0.12
N TYR A 29 9.20 -6.79 -0.50
CA TYR A 29 8.57 -5.66 0.17
C TYR A 29 7.05 -5.82 0.15
N GLN A 30 6.44 -5.89 1.33
CA GLN A 30 5.00 -5.95 1.49
C GLN A 30 4.43 -4.54 1.75
N ILE A 31 3.34 -4.21 1.05
CA ILE A 31 2.61 -2.96 1.24
C ILE A 31 1.37 -3.17 2.11
N THR A 32 1.16 -2.26 3.06
CA THR A 32 -0.10 -2.11 3.79
C THR A 32 -0.69 -0.72 3.54
N LEU A 33 -2.02 -0.59 3.49
CA LEU A 33 -2.72 0.66 3.20
C LEU A 33 -3.77 0.99 4.27
N GLY A 34 -3.98 2.29 4.51
CA GLY A 34 -5.03 2.78 5.39
C GLY A 34 -4.70 2.74 6.88
N GLY A 35 -3.43 2.54 7.24
CA GLY A 35 -2.99 2.69 8.63
C GLY A 35 -3.12 4.14 9.10
N ASP A 36 -3.28 4.34 10.39
CA ASP A 36 -3.39 5.65 11.03
C ASP A 36 -2.69 5.61 12.39
N GLY A 37 -1.70 6.49 12.59
CA GLY A 37 -0.90 6.58 13.81
C GLY A 37 -1.36 7.67 14.80
N THR A 38 -2.50 8.30 14.53
CA THR A 38 -3.09 9.35 15.38
C THR A 38 -3.96 8.76 16.49
N GLU A 39 -4.78 9.60 17.15
CA GLU A 39 -5.75 9.18 18.15
C GLU A 39 -6.82 8.21 17.62
N THR A 40 -7.10 8.24 16.31
CA THR A 40 -8.02 7.30 15.64
C THR A 40 -7.27 6.09 15.08
N ALA A 41 -6.35 5.53 15.87
CA ALA A 41 -5.40 4.54 15.41
C ALA A 41 -6.03 3.38 14.63
N VAL A 42 -5.48 3.09 13.44
CA VAL A 42 -5.88 1.98 12.57
C VAL A 42 -4.63 1.24 12.11
N VAL A 43 -4.68 -0.09 12.14
CA VAL A 43 -3.65 -0.92 11.51
C VAL A 43 -3.98 -1.07 10.03
N GLY A 44 -3.02 -0.74 9.18
CA GLY A 44 -3.17 -0.83 7.73
C GLY A 44 -3.39 -2.26 7.25
N GLU A 45 -4.17 -2.40 6.19
CA GLU A 45 -4.52 -3.68 5.57
C GLU A 45 -3.50 -4.06 4.50
N ARG A 46 -3.15 -5.35 4.40
CA ARG A 46 -2.24 -5.85 3.37
C ARG A 46 -2.87 -5.73 1.98
N ALA A 47 -2.20 -5.01 1.08
CA ALA A 47 -2.73 -4.77 -0.27
C ALA A 47 -2.71 -6.02 -1.17
N GLY A 48 -1.76 -6.92 -0.96
CA GLY A 48 -1.61 -8.14 -1.76
C GLY A 48 -0.23 -8.80 -1.63
N PRO A 49 0.23 -9.54 -2.65
CA PRO A 49 1.59 -10.07 -2.74
C PRO A 49 2.66 -8.99 -2.58
N GLY A 50 3.84 -9.38 -2.10
CA GLY A 50 4.99 -8.47 -2.02
C GLY A 50 5.63 -8.20 -3.39
N PHE A 51 6.49 -7.19 -3.41
CA PHE A 51 7.22 -6.71 -4.59
C PHE A 51 8.71 -6.98 -4.43
N ALA A 52 9.40 -7.22 -5.55
CA ALA A 52 10.87 -7.19 -5.56
C ALA A 52 11.41 -5.76 -5.31
N TYR A 53 12.71 -5.66 -5.02
CA TYR A 53 13.36 -4.38 -4.68
C TYR A 53 13.28 -3.34 -5.79
N ASP A 54 13.25 -3.76 -7.04
CA ASP A 54 13.16 -2.91 -8.23
C ASP A 54 11.70 -2.58 -8.61
N GLU A 55 10.74 -3.31 -8.05
CA GLU A 55 9.30 -3.12 -8.30
C GLU A 55 8.61 -2.27 -7.24
N ILE A 56 9.18 -2.12 -6.04
CA ILE A 56 8.54 -1.40 -4.93
C ILE A 56 8.34 0.09 -5.25
N VAL A 57 9.32 0.76 -5.86
CA VAL A 57 9.20 2.19 -6.20
C VAL A 57 8.10 2.40 -7.26
N PRO A 58 8.07 1.67 -8.39
CA PRO A 58 6.95 1.71 -9.33
C PRO A 58 5.58 1.40 -8.70
N ALA A 59 5.51 0.48 -7.73
CA ALA A 59 4.25 0.15 -7.04
C ALA A 59 3.72 1.35 -6.22
N ILE A 60 4.61 2.08 -5.53
CA ILE A 60 4.24 3.30 -4.80
C ILE A 60 3.78 4.39 -5.75
N GLU A 61 4.43 4.58 -6.89
CA GLU A 61 3.98 5.53 -7.92
C GLU A 61 2.56 5.23 -8.40
N ARG A 62 2.22 3.94 -8.61
CA ARG A 62 0.87 3.53 -8.99
C ARG A 62 -0.17 3.83 -7.91
N ILE A 63 0.17 3.62 -6.63
CA ILE A 63 -0.72 3.98 -5.50
C ILE A 63 -0.99 5.48 -5.47
N VAL A 64 0.07 6.29 -5.57
CA VAL A 64 -0.06 7.75 -5.57
C VAL A 64 -0.84 8.22 -6.80
N GLY A 65 -0.60 7.62 -7.96
CA GLY A 65 -1.36 7.87 -9.19
C GLY A 65 -2.85 7.60 -9.02
N ALA A 66 -3.22 6.43 -8.48
CA ALA A 66 -4.61 6.07 -8.21
C ALA A 66 -5.28 7.03 -7.22
N TYR A 67 -4.55 7.47 -6.18
CA TYR A 67 -5.03 8.51 -5.28
C TYR A 67 -5.29 9.83 -6.01
N LEU A 68 -4.35 10.30 -6.82
CA LEU A 68 -4.51 11.55 -7.56
C LEU A 68 -5.61 11.50 -8.62
N GLU A 69 -5.87 10.32 -9.19
CA GLU A 69 -6.95 10.08 -10.16
C GLU A 69 -8.33 10.10 -9.49
N HIS A 70 -8.46 9.50 -8.29
CA HIS A 70 -9.74 9.34 -7.61
C HIS A 70 -10.03 10.36 -6.51
N ARG A 71 -9.08 11.25 -6.19
CA ARG A 71 -9.34 12.33 -5.23
C ARG A 71 -10.40 13.28 -5.77
N GLU A 72 -11.33 13.67 -4.91
CA GLU A 72 -12.44 14.55 -5.27
C GLU A 72 -12.04 16.03 -5.22
N ALA A 73 -11.03 16.38 -4.42
CA ALA A 73 -10.53 17.74 -4.26
C ALA A 73 -9.02 17.78 -3.94
N PRO A 74 -8.32 18.91 -4.17
CA PRO A 74 -6.92 19.07 -3.78
C PRO A 74 -6.65 18.89 -2.28
N GLU A 75 -7.64 19.19 -1.44
CA GLU A 75 -7.57 19.12 0.02
C GLU A 75 -7.81 17.71 0.58
N GLU A 76 -8.47 16.83 -0.19
CA GLU A 76 -8.71 15.45 0.24
C GLU A 76 -7.37 14.71 0.34
N THR A 77 -7.03 14.24 1.54
CA THR A 77 -5.80 13.50 1.80
C THR A 77 -5.89 12.07 1.28
N PHE A 78 -4.74 11.40 1.14
CA PHE A 78 -4.69 9.97 0.79
C PHE A 78 -5.56 9.11 1.72
N LEU A 79 -5.51 9.36 3.03
CA LEU A 79 -6.21 8.54 4.01
C LEU A 79 -7.74 8.74 3.92
N GLU A 80 -8.20 9.97 3.66
CA GLU A 80 -9.63 10.25 3.42
C GLU A 80 -10.11 9.57 2.15
N ALA A 81 -9.38 9.71 1.04
CA ALA A 81 -9.68 9.04 -0.21
C ALA A 81 -9.71 7.50 -0.03
N TYR A 82 -8.75 6.94 0.70
CA TYR A 82 -8.72 5.51 1.01
C TYR A 82 -9.94 5.06 1.83
N ARG A 83 -10.35 5.84 2.84
CA ARG A 83 -11.53 5.54 3.66
C ARG A 83 -12.83 5.58 2.86
N ARG A 84 -12.94 6.50 1.90
CA ARG A 84 -14.12 6.63 1.01
C ARG A 84 -14.18 5.53 -0.05
N LEU A 85 -13.05 5.25 -0.70
CA LEU A 85 -12.97 4.35 -1.85
C LEU A 85 -12.77 2.87 -1.46
N GLY A 86 -12.18 2.63 -0.29
CA GLY A 86 -11.69 1.32 0.12
C GLY A 86 -10.47 0.87 -0.69
N LEU A 87 -10.08 -0.40 -0.50
CA LEU A 87 -8.87 -0.99 -1.07
C LEU A 87 -8.93 -1.19 -2.60
N ALA A 88 -10.13 -1.33 -3.18
CA ALA A 88 -10.33 -1.81 -4.54
C ALA A 88 -9.55 -1.04 -5.64
N PRO A 89 -9.63 0.31 -5.75
CA PRO A 89 -8.90 1.03 -6.80
C PRO A 89 -7.37 0.95 -6.61
N PHE A 90 -6.90 0.97 -5.36
CA PHE A 90 -5.47 0.86 -5.07
C PHE A 90 -4.93 -0.53 -5.39
N LYS A 91 -5.72 -1.58 -5.11
CA LYS A 91 -5.36 -2.96 -5.47
C LYS A 91 -5.32 -3.14 -6.99
N ALA A 92 -6.28 -2.58 -7.72
CA ALA A 92 -6.28 -2.61 -9.19
C ALA A 92 -5.06 -1.91 -9.78
N ALA A 93 -4.66 -0.77 -9.21
CA ALA A 93 -3.45 -0.04 -9.63
C ALA A 93 -2.15 -0.82 -9.32
N LEU A 94 -2.10 -1.54 -8.19
CA LEU A 94 -0.95 -2.35 -7.81
C LEU A 94 -0.80 -3.61 -8.66
N TYR A 95 -1.91 -4.28 -9.00
CA TYR A 95 -1.91 -5.59 -9.67
C TYR A 95 -2.75 -5.57 -10.96
N PRO A 96 -2.35 -4.80 -11.99
CA PRO A 96 -3.13 -4.64 -13.23
C PRO A 96 -3.31 -5.94 -14.03
N SER A 97 -2.49 -6.97 -13.79
CA SER A 97 -2.56 -8.28 -14.45
C SER A 97 -3.42 -9.32 -13.69
N GLU A 98 -3.70 -9.13 -12.40
CA GLU A 98 -4.55 -10.05 -11.62
C GLU A 98 -6.05 -9.82 -11.87
N GLY A 99 -6.45 -8.61 -12.26
CA GLY A 99 -7.83 -8.32 -12.70
C GLY A 99 -8.29 -9.12 -13.94
N LYS A 100 -7.36 -9.80 -14.65
CA LYS A 100 -7.68 -10.74 -15.74
C LYS A 100 -7.89 -12.19 -15.29
N LYS A 101 -7.47 -12.58 -14.08
CA LYS A 101 -7.59 -13.96 -13.60
C LYS A 101 -8.93 -14.26 -12.93
N ASP A 102 -9.63 -13.23 -12.46
CA ASP A 102 -10.98 -13.36 -11.89
C ASP A 102 -12.10 -13.35 -12.95
N ALA A 103 -11.74 -13.32 -14.24
CA ALA A 103 -12.67 -13.29 -15.37
C ALA A 103 -12.52 -14.48 -16.34
N ALA A 104 -11.90 -15.58 -15.90
CA ALA A 104 -11.71 -16.80 -16.69
C ALA A 104 -12.33 -18.03 -15.99
#